data_AF-A0A958EMA4-F1
#
_entry.id   AF-A0A958EMA4-F1
#
_cell.length_a   1.000
_cell.length_b   1.000
_cell.length_c   1.000
_cell.angle_alpha   90.00
_cell.angle_beta   90.00
_cell.angle_gamma   90.00
#
_symmetry.space_group_name_H-M   'P 1'
#
loop_
_entity.id
_entity.type
_entity.pdbx_description
1 polymer ?
#
loop_
_entity_poly.entity_id
_entity_poly.type
_entity_poly.pdbx_seq_one_letter_code
_entity_poly.pdbx_strand_id
1 'polypeptide(L)'
;MKKVSREEALESVKKIIRYIGDDPEREGLADTPERVIKSFDHLYSGYKANYQDFFLKTFESKTSEMVVLTDIELYSTCEHHMLPFYGKCHIGYIP
;
A
#
# COMPACT_ATOMS: atom_id res chain seq x y z
N MET A 1 -12.26 -12.32 -8.97
CA MET A 1 -10.95 -12.94 -9.28
C MET A 1 -10.61 -13.96 -8.22
N LYS A 2 -10.00 -15.09 -8.61
CA LYS A 2 -9.51 -16.10 -7.66
C LYS A 2 -8.19 -15.61 -7.08
N LYS A 3 -8.09 -15.53 -5.75
CA LYS A 3 -6.86 -15.15 -5.05
C LYS A 3 -5.90 -16.35 -5.08
N VAL A 4 -4.62 -16.11 -5.37
CA VAL A 4 -3.57 -17.14 -5.27
C VAL A 4 -3.23 -17.40 -3.79
N SER A 5 -2.67 -18.57 -3.50
CA SER A 5 -2.19 -18.91 -2.16
C SER A 5 -0.92 -18.11 -1.80
N ARG A 6 -0.57 -18.08 -0.50
CA ARG A 6 0.66 -17.42 -0.04
C ARG A 6 1.90 -18.10 -0.62
N GLU A 7 1.89 -19.42 -0.67
CA GLU A 7 2.96 -20.25 -1.22
C GLU A 7 3.17 -19.96 -2.71
N GLU A 8 2.08 -19.85 -3.49
CA GLU A 8 2.15 -19.46 -4.91
C GLU A 8 2.75 -18.06 -5.09
N ALA A 9 2.43 -17.12 -4.20
CA ALA A 9 2.97 -15.77 -4.24
C ALA A 9 4.48 -15.74 -3.91
N LEU A 10 4.91 -16.47 -2.87
CA LEU A 10 6.34 -16.61 -2.50
C LEU A 10 7.16 -17.21 -3.64
N GLU A 11 6.66 -18.27 -4.27
CA GLU A 11 7.31 -18.90 -5.42
C GLU A 11 7.38 -17.96 -6.63
N SER A 12 6.39 -17.10 -6.80
CA SER A 12 6.40 -16.07 -7.85
C SER A 12 7.53 -15.05 -7.63
N VAL A 13 7.78 -14.63 -6.39
CA VAL A 13 8.91 -13.73 -6.09
C VAL A 13 10.25 -14.40 -6.39
N LYS A 14 10.42 -15.68 -6.03
CA LYS A 14 11.64 -16.44 -6.39
C LYS A 14 11.83 -16.55 -7.91
N LYS A 15 10.74 -16.72 -8.67
CA LYS A 15 10.79 -16.72 -10.14
C LYS A 15 11.23 -15.36 -10.69
N ILE A 16 10.74 -14.26 -10.12
CA ILE A 16 11.15 -12.90 -10.51
C ILE A 16 12.64 -12.68 -10.22
N ILE A 17 13.13 -13.09 -9.04
CA ILE A 17 14.56 -13.00 -8.68
C ILE A 17 15.44 -13.72 -9.71
N ARG A 18 15.06 -14.95 -10.08
CA ARG A 18 15.77 -15.70 -11.13
C ARG A 18 15.66 -15.03 -12.49
N TYR A 19 14.49 -14.49 -12.82
CA TYR A 19 14.24 -13.81 -14.09
C TYR A 19 15.14 -12.58 -14.27
N ILE A 20 15.39 -11.81 -13.21
CA ILE A 20 16.30 -10.66 -13.23
C ILE A 20 17.79 -11.05 -13.17
N GLY A 21 18.12 -12.36 -13.09
CA GLY A 21 19.48 -12.88 -13.14
C GLY A 21 20.18 -13.03 -11.79
N ASP A 22 19.45 -13.02 -10.66
CA ASP A 22 20.01 -13.25 -9.32
C ASP A 22 19.58 -14.63 -8.75
N ASP A 23 20.24 -15.08 -7.70
CA ASP A 23 20.02 -16.38 -7.06
C ASP A 23 19.14 -16.26 -5.80
N PRO A 24 17.91 -16.79 -5.78
CA PRO A 24 17.05 -16.72 -4.60
C PRO A 24 17.53 -17.56 -3.41
N GLU A 25 18.51 -18.46 -3.59
CA GLU A 25 19.04 -19.33 -2.53
C GLU A 25 20.25 -18.71 -1.79
N ARG A 26 20.83 -17.63 -2.33
CA ARG A 26 21.95 -16.95 -1.66
C ARG A 26 21.51 -16.33 -0.33
N GLU A 27 22.43 -16.28 0.64
CA GLU A 27 22.17 -15.82 2.02
C GLU A 27 21.36 -14.51 2.09
N GLY A 28 21.71 -13.50 1.27
CA GLY A 28 21.01 -12.21 1.27
C GLY A 28 19.57 -12.23 0.71
N LEU A 29 19.20 -13.25 -0.09
CA LEU A 29 17.90 -13.34 -0.76
C LEU A 29 17.02 -14.49 -0.29
N ALA A 30 17.53 -15.44 0.49
CA ALA A 30 16.76 -16.57 1.00
C ALA A 30 15.42 -16.14 1.63
N ASP A 31 15.45 -15.03 2.39
CA ASP A 31 14.26 -14.45 3.03
C ASP A 31 13.58 -13.33 2.23
N THR A 32 14.12 -12.94 1.06
CA THR A 32 13.53 -11.88 0.22
C THR A 32 12.08 -12.17 -0.18
N PRO A 33 11.69 -13.39 -0.61
CA PRO A 33 10.29 -13.69 -0.90
C PRO A 33 9.36 -13.34 0.26
N GLU A 34 9.72 -13.72 1.48
CA GLU A 34 8.91 -13.46 2.67
C GLU A 34 8.83 -11.96 2.97
N ARG A 35 9.95 -11.23 2.85
CA ARG A 35 9.97 -9.76 3.01
C ARG A 35 9.10 -9.04 1.98
N VAL A 36 9.13 -9.48 0.72
CA VAL A 36 8.32 -8.89 -0.35
C VAL A 36 6.83 -9.11 -0.08
N ILE A 37 6.41 -10.35 0.24
CA ILE A 37 5.00 -10.62 0.52
C ILE A 37 4.51 -9.85 1.75
N LYS A 38 5.31 -9.78 2.82
CA LYS A 38 5.00 -8.94 3.99
C LYS A 38 4.88 -7.45 3.63
N SER A 39 5.73 -6.95 2.74
CA SER A 39 5.64 -5.57 2.28
C SER A 39 4.35 -5.31 1.51
N PHE A 40 3.91 -6.25 0.67
CA PHE A 40 2.64 -6.16 -0.06
C PHE A 40 1.43 -6.24 0.88
N ASP A 41 1.48 -7.08 1.91
CA ASP A 41 0.44 -7.11 2.95
C ASP A 41 0.25 -5.75 3.63
N HIS A 42 1.33 -4.96 3.76
CA HIS A 42 1.28 -3.60 4.30
C HIS A 42 0.84 -2.57 3.25
N LEU A 43 1.52 -2.48 2.12
CA LEU A 43 1.28 -1.48 1.07
C LEU A 43 -0.13 -1.55 0.48
N TYR A 44 -0.70 -2.76 0.39
CA TYR A 44 -2.03 -3.01 -0.15
C TYR A 44 -3.07 -3.33 0.93
N SER A 45 -2.76 -3.05 2.21
CA SER A 45 -3.67 -3.27 3.33
C SER A 45 -5.00 -2.52 3.17
N GLY A 46 -4.99 -1.38 2.48
CA GLY A 46 -6.18 -0.57 2.17
C GLY A 46 -7.30 -1.32 1.47
N TYR A 47 -7.02 -2.37 0.68
CA TYR A 47 -8.08 -3.18 0.04
C TYR A 47 -8.92 -3.99 1.02
N LYS A 48 -8.41 -4.23 2.23
CA LYS A 48 -9.13 -4.94 3.30
C LYS A 48 -9.72 -3.97 4.34
N ALA A 49 -9.39 -2.69 4.24
CA ALA A 49 -9.83 -1.68 5.20
C ALA A 49 -11.26 -1.22 4.90
N ASN A 50 -12.08 -1.00 5.93
CA ASN A 50 -13.39 -0.36 5.79
C ASN A 50 -13.27 1.11 6.21
N TYR A 51 -13.68 2.04 5.35
CA TYR A 51 -13.64 3.47 5.65
C TYR A 51 -14.42 3.83 6.94
N GLN A 52 -15.46 3.05 7.26
CA GLN A 52 -16.29 3.26 8.45
C GLN A 52 -15.50 3.10 9.76
N ASP A 53 -14.46 2.27 9.75
CA ASP A 53 -13.61 2.06 10.92
C ASP A 53 -12.75 3.29 11.26
N PHE A 54 -12.62 4.25 10.33
CA PHE A 54 -11.81 5.46 10.48
C PHE A 54 -12.62 6.72 10.80
N PHE A 55 -13.94 6.71 10.58
CA PHE A 55 -14.83 7.81 10.97
C PHE A 55 -15.18 7.73 12.46
N LEU A 56 -14.20 8.06 13.30
CA LEU A 56 -14.29 7.83 14.73
C LEU A 56 -15.17 8.86 15.44
N LYS A 57 -15.16 10.13 15.01
CA LYS A 57 -15.90 11.25 15.65
C LYS A 57 -16.17 12.39 14.66
N THR A 58 -17.35 12.99 14.78
CA THR A 58 -17.72 14.25 14.12
C THR A 58 -18.16 15.27 15.18
N PHE A 59 -18.12 16.56 14.83
CA PHE A 59 -18.52 17.65 15.70
C PHE A 59 -19.42 18.61 14.91
N GLU A 60 -20.31 19.32 15.61
CA GLU A 60 -21.08 20.40 14.98
C GLU A 60 -20.15 21.49 14.46
N SER A 61 -20.33 21.87 13.20
CA SER A 61 -19.58 22.99 12.63
C SER A 61 -20.12 24.32 13.17
N LYS A 62 -19.20 25.22 13.53
CA LYS A 62 -19.51 26.60 13.91
C LYS A 62 -19.36 27.59 12.76
N THR A 63 -18.97 27.10 11.58
CA THR A 63 -18.71 27.93 10.40
C THR A 63 -19.31 27.27 9.15
N SER A 64 -19.70 28.11 8.20
CA SER A 64 -20.09 27.71 6.85
C SER A 64 -18.99 28.07 5.82
N GLU A 65 -17.78 28.37 6.30
CA GLU A 65 -16.61 28.68 5.48
C GLU A 65 -15.79 27.42 5.16
N MET A 66 -14.91 27.52 4.16
CA MET A 66 -14.05 26.42 3.74
C MET A 66 -13.03 26.06 4.82
N VAL A 67 -12.90 24.76 5.09
CA VAL A 67 -11.82 24.16 5.88
C VAL A 67 -10.84 23.51 4.92
N VAL A 68 -9.55 23.80 5.08
CA VAL A 68 -8.47 23.23 4.25
C VAL A 68 -7.45 22.54 5.14
N LEU A 69 -7.14 21.29 4.81
CA LEU A 69 -6.02 20.53 5.35
C LEU A 69 -4.98 20.37 4.23
N THR A 70 -3.78 20.91 4.41
CA THR A 70 -2.70 20.85 3.43
C THR A 70 -1.55 19.97 3.89
N ASP A 71 -0.70 19.60 2.93
CA ASP A 71 0.60 18.95 3.16
C ASP A 71 0.53 17.56 3.81
N ILE A 72 -0.61 16.87 3.64
CA ILE A 72 -0.80 15.48 4.08
C ILE A 72 0.14 14.61 3.26
N GLU A 73 1.03 13.88 3.92
CA GLU A 73 1.92 12.94 3.25
C GLU A 73 1.15 11.77 2.66
N LEU A 74 1.39 11.50 1.38
CA LEU A 74 0.77 10.40 0.66
C LEU A 74 1.85 9.50 0.07
N TYR A 75 1.71 8.20 0.31
CA TYR A 75 2.49 7.14 -0.31
C TYR A 75 1.50 6.14 -0.92
N SER A 76 1.77 5.71 -2.15
CA SER A 76 0.97 4.69 -2.82
C SER A 76 1.80 3.96 -3.87
N THR A 77 1.18 3.06 -4.61
CA THR A 77 1.83 2.22 -5.61
C THR A 77 1.08 2.32 -6.94
N CYS A 78 1.77 2.57 -8.04
CA CYS A 78 1.16 2.61 -9.37
C CYS A 78 0.74 1.19 -9.79
N GLU A 79 -0.53 0.99 -10.14
CA GLU A 79 -1.04 -0.32 -10.53
C GLU A 79 -0.40 -0.90 -11.80
N HIS A 80 0.09 -0.05 -12.70
CA HIS A 80 0.70 -0.47 -13.96
C HIS A 80 2.09 -1.11 -13.79
N HIS A 81 2.86 -0.62 -12.82
CA HIS A 81 4.27 -0.98 -12.66
C HIS A 81 4.60 -1.54 -11.28
N MET A 82 3.66 -1.45 -10.33
CA MET A 82 3.85 -1.77 -8.92
C MET A 82 5.02 -0.99 -8.26
N LEU A 83 5.36 0.18 -8.82
CA LEU A 83 6.36 1.08 -8.27
C LEU A 83 5.72 2.13 -7.36
N PRO A 84 6.42 2.54 -6.28
CA PRO A 84 5.90 3.55 -5.39
C PRO A 84 5.83 4.90 -6.08
N PHE A 85 4.81 5.68 -5.74
CA PHE A 85 4.77 7.12 -5.94
C PHE A 85 4.38 7.78 -4.62
N TYR A 86 4.87 8.99 -4.41
CA TYR A 86 4.67 9.73 -3.18
C TYR A 86 4.49 11.21 -3.48
N GLY A 87 3.84 11.92 -2.56
CA GLY A 87 3.54 13.33 -2.72
C GLY A 87 2.76 13.90 -1.55
N LYS A 88 2.07 15.01 -1.82
CA LYS A 88 1.22 15.69 -0.85
C LYS A 88 -0.23 15.66 -1.32
N CYS A 89 -1.14 15.45 -0.38
CA CYS A 89 -2.57 15.57 -0.57
C CYS A 89 -3.06 16.83 0.17
N HIS A 90 -3.96 17.57 -0.47
CA HIS A 90 -4.63 18.72 0.11
C HIS A 90 -6.14 18.46 0.04
N ILE A 91 -6.83 18.58 1.17
CA ILE A 91 -8.27 18.34 1.29
C ILE A 91 -8.93 19.66 1.63
N GLY A 92 -9.84 20.13 0.78
CA GLY A 92 -10.72 21.26 1.06
C GLY A 92 -12.16 20.78 1.13
N TYR A 93 -12.90 21.20 2.16
CA TYR A 93 -14.34 20.94 2.26
C TYR A 93 -15.06 22.13 2.90
N ILE A 94 -16.35 22.27 2.63
CA ILE A 94 -17.25 23.20 3.34
C ILE A 94 -18.11 22.33 4.27
N PRO A 95 -18.09 22.57 5.59
CA PRO A 95 -18.85 21.78 6.56
C PRO A 95 -20.38 21.87 6.40
#